data_AF-A0A2H0DSW8-F1
#
_entry.id   AF-A0A2H0DSW8-F1
#
_cell.length_a   1.000
_cell.length_b   1.000
_cell.length_c   1.000
_cell.angle_alpha   90.00
_cell.angle_beta   90.00
_cell.angle_gamma   90.00
#
_symmetry.space_group_name_H-M   'P 1'
#
loop_
_entity.id
_entity.type
_entity.pdbx_description
1 polymer ?
#
loop_
_entity_poly.entity_id
_entity_poly.type
_entity_poly.pdbx_seq_one_letter_code
_entity_poly.pdbx_strand_id
1 'polypeptide(L)'
;MNKKNFIPTFIIVVFFFLIFVAILQYRSQRSTFLETVPLLITRSTATPSINDPHVFIKTQRLGIPKQTQIEAITKSGDIKIAIIEKNKIVDMLPIRVEDFSTSVNLKTTINIYSLSQDPMSVLRIEIYGINFNIPNLTGPNAVAFKESFLEAKRQLVSRGINMKNLLILYGNRQYIQDTASYWVKISSLLD
;
A
#
# COMPACT_ATOMS: atom_id res chain seq x y z
N MET A 1 34.88 -1.86 49.50
CA MET A 1 33.59 -1.86 48.78
C MET A 1 32.52 -2.54 49.63
N ASN A 2 31.40 -1.86 49.92
CA ASN A 2 30.36 -2.35 50.82
C ASN A 2 29.63 -3.56 50.19
N LYS A 3 29.87 -4.76 50.73
CA LYS A 3 29.27 -6.03 50.24
C LYS A 3 27.73 -6.00 50.21
N LYS A 4 27.09 -5.13 51.01
CA LYS A 4 25.62 -4.96 51.07
C LYS A 4 24.98 -4.41 49.79
N ASN A 5 25.73 -3.67 48.96
CA ASN A 5 25.19 -3.08 47.73
C ASN A 5 25.57 -3.90 46.48
N PHE A 6 26.47 -4.87 46.59
CA PHE A 6 26.96 -5.61 45.43
C PHE A 6 25.90 -6.55 44.84
N ILE A 7 25.13 -7.22 45.70
CA ILE A 7 24.08 -8.17 45.30
C ILE A 7 22.95 -7.49 44.51
N PRO A 8 22.32 -6.39 44.97
CA PRO A 8 21.24 -5.77 44.19
C PRO A 8 21.74 -5.17 42.87
N THR A 9 22.95 -4.59 42.83
CA THR A 9 23.51 -4.04 41.58
C THR A 9 23.83 -5.14 40.58
N PHE A 10 24.35 -6.29 41.03
CA PHE A 10 24.62 -7.43 40.15
C PHE A 10 23.34 -8.00 39.53
N ILE A 11 22.25 -8.11 40.32
CA ILE A 11 20.95 -8.61 39.82
C ILE A 11 20.39 -7.67 38.74
N ILE A 12 20.45 -6.35 38.95
CA ILE A 12 19.97 -5.36 37.98
C ILE A 12 20.76 -5.46 36.66
N VAL A 13 22.08 -5.57 36.73
CA VAL A 13 22.93 -5.68 35.54
C VAL A 13 22.63 -6.96 34.76
N VAL A 14 22.47 -8.10 35.45
CA VAL A 14 22.11 -9.38 34.80
C VAL A 14 20.72 -9.31 34.16
N PHE A 15 19.75 -8.67 34.81
CA PHE A 15 18.40 -8.50 34.26
C PHE A 15 18.39 -7.71 32.95
N PHE A 16 19.09 -6.57 32.92
CA PHE A 16 19.22 -5.77 31.69
C PHE A 16 20.01 -6.49 30.59
N PHE A 17 21.03 -7.28 30.95
CA PHE A 17 21.77 -8.08 29.99
C PHE A 17 20.88 -9.16 29.34
N LEU A 18 20.03 -9.85 30.12
CA LEU A 18 19.09 -10.84 29.60
C LEU A 18 18.04 -10.21 28.66
N ILE A 19 17.51 -9.03 29.00
CA ILE A 19 16.60 -8.29 28.13
C ILE A 19 17.29 -7.92 26.80
N PHE A 20 18.53 -7.44 26.87
CA PHE A 20 19.30 -7.07 25.68
C PHE A 20 19.55 -8.28 24.76
N VAL A 21 19.93 -9.43 25.32
CA VAL A 21 20.09 -10.69 24.57
C VAL A 21 18.77 -11.13 23.93
N ALA A 22 17.65 -11.04 24.66
CA ALA A 22 16.33 -11.39 24.12
C ALA A 22 15.93 -10.49 22.93
N ILE A 23 16.20 -9.19 23.00
CA ILE A 23 15.93 -8.24 21.90
C ILE A 23 16.81 -8.57 20.67
N LEU A 24 18.08 -8.90 20.87
CA LEU A 24 18.98 -9.30 19.79
C LEU A 24 18.55 -10.60 19.12
N GLN A 25 18.15 -11.61 19.90
CA GLN A 25 17.62 -12.87 19.37
C GLN A 25 16.30 -12.65 18.61
N TYR A 26 15.41 -11.80 19.13
CA TYR A 26 14.17 -11.44 18.44
C TYR A 26 14.42 -10.74 17.10
N ARG A 27 15.42 -9.85 17.02
CA ARG A 27 15.83 -9.23 15.75
C ARG A 27 16.47 -10.22 14.77
N SER A 28 17.21 -11.21 15.28
CA SER A 28 17.82 -12.28 14.47
C SER A 28 16.82 -13.31 13.96
N GLN A 29 15.62 -13.40 14.52
CA GLN A 29 14.56 -14.33 14.11
C GLN A 29 13.58 -13.75 13.08
N ARG A 30 13.89 -12.61 12.44
CA ARG A 30 13.22 -12.26 11.19
C ARG A 30 13.56 -13.31 10.14
N SER A 31 12.65 -14.26 10.00
CA SER A 31 12.66 -15.35 9.05
C SER A 31 13.05 -14.87 7.65
N THR A 32 14.26 -15.22 7.22
CA THR A 32 14.57 -15.46 5.82
C THR A 32 13.77 -16.69 5.38
N PHE A 33 12.48 -16.51 5.13
CA PHE A 33 11.65 -17.48 4.42
C PHE A 33 11.68 -17.16 2.94
N LEU A 34 12.85 -17.36 2.32
CA LEU A 34 13.00 -17.42 0.88
C LEU A 34 13.83 -18.66 0.57
N GLU A 35 13.42 -19.35 -0.50
CA GLU A 35 13.99 -20.59 -1.04
C GLU A 35 13.53 -21.85 -0.26
N THR A 36 12.72 -22.75 -0.80
CA THR A 36 12.75 -23.32 -2.15
C THR A 36 11.36 -23.81 -2.57
N VAL A 37 10.80 -23.24 -3.64
CA VAL A 37 9.82 -23.95 -4.48
C VAL A 37 10.54 -24.24 -5.79
N PRO A 38 10.65 -25.50 -6.24
CA PRO A 38 11.37 -25.84 -7.46
C PRO A 38 10.60 -25.27 -8.66
N LEU A 39 11.18 -24.26 -9.31
CA LEU A 39 10.72 -23.82 -10.62
C LEU A 39 11.12 -24.87 -11.65
N LEU A 40 10.14 -25.56 -12.21
CA LEU A 40 10.28 -26.21 -13.51
C LEU A 40 10.70 -25.15 -14.52
N ILE A 41 11.99 -25.17 -14.88
CA ILE A 41 12.55 -24.39 -15.98
C ILE A 41 12.03 -25.01 -17.27
N THR A 42 10.88 -24.55 -17.76
CA THR A 42 10.62 -24.57 -19.19
C THR A 42 11.37 -23.40 -19.80
N ARG A 43 12.45 -23.70 -20.53
CA ARG A 43 13.13 -22.76 -21.40
C ARG A 43 12.10 -22.09 -22.32
N SER A 44 11.91 -20.80 -22.15
CA SER A 44 11.48 -19.93 -23.23
C SER A 44 12.42 -18.73 -23.26
N THR A 45 13.41 -18.82 -24.14
CA THR A 45 14.23 -17.69 -24.58
C THR A 45 13.33 -16.70 -25.30
N ALA A 46 12.94 -15.64 -24.59
CA ALA A 46 12.61 -14.36 -25.19
C ALA A 46 12.95 -13.28 -24.15
N THR A 47 14.11 -12.66 -24.30
CA THR A 47 14.45 -11.42 -23.61
C THR A 47 13.40 -10.38 -24.02
N PRO A 48 12.54 -9.87 -23.12
CA PRO A 48 11.61 -8.83 -23.50
C PRO A 48 12.41 -7.54 -23.68
N SER A 49 12.45 -7.06 -24.92
CA SER A 49 12.87 -5.71 -25.28
C SER A 49 12.06 -4.71 -24.44
N ILE A 50 12.76 -3.96 -23.59
CA ILE A 50 12.23 -2.83 -22.82
C ILE A 50 11.92 -1.71 -23.83
N ASN A 51 10.83 -1.83 -24.57
CA ASN A 51 10.34 -0.79 -25.47
C ASN A 51 8.82 -0.70 -25.54
N ASP A 52 8.09 -1.50 -24.76
CA ASP A 52 6.64 -1.40 -24.72
C ASP A 52 6.10 -1.34 -23.28
N PRO A 53 5.68 -0.15 -22.81
CA PRO A 53 5.05 0.00 -21.50
C PRO A 53 3.63 -0.62 -21.44
N HIS A 54 3.14 -1.21 -22.54
CA HIS A 54 1.80 -1.80 -22.63
C HIS A 54 1.72 -3.31 -22.34
N VAL A 55 2.78 -3.96 -21.83
CA VAL A 55 2.69 -5.40 -21.50
C VAL A 55 1.88 -5.60 -20.22
N PHE A 56 0.55 -5.58 -20.37
CA PHE A 56 -0.40 -6.06 -19.38
C PHE A 56 -0.32 -7.58 -19.37
N ILE A 57 0.25 -8.17 -18.31
CA ILE A 57 0.20 -9.62 -18.12
C ILE A 57 -1.24 -9.98 -17.74
N LYS A 58 -2.07 -10.30 -18.75
CA LYS A 58 -3.45 -10.76 -18.60
C LYS A 58 -3.50 -12.20 -18.07
N THR A 59 -2.80 -12.52 -16.99
CA THR A 59 -3.02 -13.77 -16.28
C THR A 59 -4.15 -13.58 -15.28
N GLN A 60 -5.37 -13.90 -15.71
CA GLN A 60 -6.50 -14.05 -14.79
C GLN A 60 -6.23 -15.29 -13.91
N ARG A 61 -5.60 -15.09 -12.76
CA ARG A 61 -5.34 -16.16 -11.80
C ARG A 61 -6.63 -16.54 -11.09
N LEU A 62 -6.87 -17.85 -10.95
CA LEU A 62 -8.01 -18.40 -10.21
C LEU A 62 -8.03 -17.81 -8.78
N GLY A 63 -9.16 -17.21 -8.38
CA GLY A 63 -9.33 -16.63 -7.04
C GLY A 63 -9.07 -15.11 -6.92
N ILE A 64 -8.54 -14.43 -7.94
CA ILE A 64 -8.45 -12.96 -7.95
C ILE A 64 -9.71 -12.38 -8.63
N PRO A 65 -10.47 -11.48 -7.97
CA PRO A 65 -11.62 -10.82 -8.58
C PRO A 65 -11.21 -10.10 -9.87
N LYS A 66 -12.05 -10.19 -10.91
CA LYS A 66 -11.82 -9.45 -12.16
C LYS A 66 -11.83 -7.95 -11.86
N GLN A 67 -10.76 -7.26 -12.27
CA GLN A 67 -10.61 -5.80 -12.16
C GLN A 67 -10.72 -5.23 -13.57
N THR A 68 -11.80 -4.51 -13.87
CA THR A 68 -11.99 -3.97 -15.23
C THR A 68 -11.41 -2.56 -15.38
N GLN A 69 -11.10 -1.87 -14.27
CA GLN A 69 -10.62 -0.49 -14.35
C GLN A 69 -9.15 -0.34 -14.72
N ILE A 70 -8.30 -1.38 -14.61
CA ILE A 70 -6.86 -1.24 -14.89
C ILE A 70 -6.61 -0.81 -16.35
N GLU A 71 -7.32 -1.41 -17.31
CA GLU A 71 -7.21 -1.04 -18.73
C GLU A 71 -7.74 0.38 -18.98
N ALA A 72 -8.77 0.82 -18.25
CA ALA A 72 -9.32 2.18 -18.38
C ALA A 72 -8.36 3.24 -17.80
N ILE A 73 -7.79 2.97 -16.63
CA ILE A 73 -6.85 3.86 -15.93
C ILE A 73 -5.55 4.03 -16.74
N THR A 74 -5.01 2.95 -17.31
CA THR A 74 -3.81 3.02 -18.14
C THR A 74 -4.02 3.77 -19.45
N LYS A 75 -5.26 3.88 -19.92
CA LYS A 75 -5.63 4.68 -21.12
C LYS A 75 -5.95 6.14 -20.79
N SER A 76 -6.23 6.49 -19.54
CA SER A 76 -6.74 7.82 -19.18
C SER A 76 -5.66 8.88 -18.97
N GLY A 77 -4.38 8.52 -18.95
CA GLY A 77 -3.30 9.47 -18.68
C GLY A 77 -1.97 9.09 -19.34
N ASP A 78 -0.98 9.95 -19.16
CA ASP A 78 0.38 9.72 -19.67
C ASP A 78 1.12 8.72 -18.78
N ILE A 79 1.32 7.52 -19.33
CA ILE A 79 1.99 6.40 -18.64
C ILE A 79 3.42 6.78 -18.23
N LYS A 80 4.16 7.54 -19.05
CA LYS A 80 5.56 7.90 -18.74
C LYS A 80 5.60 8.87 -17.56
N ILE A 81 4.72 9.87 -17.56
CA ILE A 81 4.57 10.82 -16.46
C ILE A 81 4.19 10.07 -15.17
N ALA A 82 3.25 9.14 -15.24
CA ALA A 82 2.81 8.36 -14.08
C ALA A 82 3.91 7.47 -13.49
N ILE A 83 4.73 6.84 -14.33
CA ILE A 83 5.90 6.06 -13.88
C ILE A 83 6.91 6.97 -13.17
N ILE A 84 7.27 8.10 -13.79
CA ILE A 84 8.21 9.06 -13.20
C ILE A 84 7.70 9.55 -11.84
N GLU A 85 6.42 9.90 -11.77
CA GLU A 85 5.80 10.38 -10.55
C GLU A 85 5.80 9.32 -9.45
N LYS A 86 5.36 8.10 -9.76
CA LYS A 86 5.35 6.98 -8.81
C LYS A 86 6.75 6.59 -8.33
N ASN A 87 7.77 6.66 -9.19
CA ASN A 87 9.15 6.34 -8.84
C ASN A 87 9.70 7.23 -7.72
N LYS A 88 9.15 8.42 -7.50
CA LYS A 88 9.55 9.30 -6.37
C LYS A 88 9.31 8.68 -4.99
N ILE A 89 8.38 7.72 -4.88
CA ILE A 89 7.98 7.11 -3.60
C ILE A 89 8.12 5.59 -3.57
N VAL A 90 8.65 4.95 -4.62
CA VAL A 90 8.64 3.48 -4.74
C VAL A 90 9.35 2.80 -3.56
N ASP A 91 10.47 3.36 -3.10
CA ASP A 91 11.27 2.85 -1.97
C ASP A 91 10.60 3.09 -0.60
N MET A 92 9.50 3.84 -0.57
CA MET A 92 8.72 4.14 0.64
C MET A 92 7.42 3.35 0.72
N LEU A 93 7.08 2.55 -0.30
CA LEU A 93 5.88 1.74 -0.30
C LEU A 93 6.08 0.44 0.50
N PRO A 94 5.06 -0.05 1.23
CA PRO A 94 3.74 0.54 1.39
C PRO A 94 3.70 1.70 2.41
N ILE A 95 2.85 2.69 2.15
CA ILE A 95 2.52 3.75 3.12
C ILE A 95 1.19 3.41 3.76
N ARG A 96 1.17 3.29 5.09
CA ARG A 96 -0.01 2.86 5.85
C ARG A 96 -0.35 3.86 6.95
N VAL A 97 -1.63 4.20 7.05
CA VAL A 97 -2.20 5.00 8.16
C VAL A 97 -3.30 4.16 8.80
N GLU A 98 -3.08 3.74 10.03
CA GLU A 98 -4.04 2.93 10.80
C GLU A 98 -4.91 3.81 11.69
N ASP A 99 -6.12 3.33 11.99
CA ASP A 99 -7.07 3.96 12.90
C ASP A 99 -7.33 5.45 12.65
N PHE A 100 -7.34 5.88 11.39
CA PHE A 100 -7.67 7.26 11.03
C PHE A 100 -9.12 7.55 11.43
N SER A 101 -9.28 8.46 12.39
CA SER A 101 -10.59 8.83 12.92
C SER A 101 -11.20 9.94 12.07
N THR A 102 -12.34 9.65 11.47
CA THR A 102 -13.10 10.60 10.65
C THR A 102 -14.08 11.42 11.49
N SER A 103 -14.57 12.53 10.95
CA SER A 103 -15.55 13.41 11.62
C SER A 103 -16.89 12.71 11.92
N VAL A 104 -17.18 11.61 11.22
CA VAL A 104 -18.40 10.79 11.37
C VAL A 104 -18.18 9.56 12.27
N ASN A 105 -17.13 9.57 13.09
CA ASN A 105 -16.77 8.51 14.04
C ASN A 105 -16.53 7.13 13.41
N LEU A 106 -16.22 7.07 12.11
CA LEU A 106 -15.70 5.86 11.46
C LEU A 106 -14.18 5.85 11.57
N LYS A 107 -13.63 4.72 11.98
CA LYS A 107 -12.19 4.45 11.90
C LYS A 107 -11.87 3.79 10.56
N THR A 108 -10.95 4.37 9.83
CA THR A 108 -10.49 3.83 8.55
C THR A 108 -9.03 3.44 8.60
N THR A 109 -8.61 2.63 7.64
CA THR A 109 -7.20 2.33 7.42
C THR A 109 -6.88 2.65 5.98
N ILE A 110 -5.85 3.45 5.76
CA ILE A 110 -5.37 3.86 4.44
C ILE A 110 -4.14 3.03 4.11
N ASN A 111 -4.11 2.42 2.93
CA ASN A 111 -2.97 1.65 2.44
C ASN A 111 -2.63 2.07 1.01
N ILE A 112 -1.41 2.56 0.81
CA ILE A 112 -0.90 3.01 -0.48
C ILE A 112 0.27 2.11 -0.86
N TYR A 113 0.15 1.40 -1.98
CA TYR A 113 1.11 0.35 -2.33
C TYR A 113 1.10 0.02 -3.82
N SER A 114 1.99 -0.89 -4.23
CA SER A 114 2.05 -1.47 -5.57
C SER A 114 2.00 -2.98 -5.48
N LEU A 115 1.41 -3.64 -6.48
CA LEU A 115 1.54 -5.09 -6.67
C LEU A 115 2.38 -5.36 -7.91
N SER A 116 3.12 -6.46 -7.88
CA SER A 116 3.96 -6.89 -9.01
C SER A 116 3.16 -7.20 -10.27
N GLN A 117 1.86 -7.53 -10.14
CA GLN A 117 0.99 -7.80 -11.29
C GLN A 117 0.30 -6.56 -11.87
N ASP A 118 0.32 -5.42 -11.17
CA ASP A 118 -0.24 -4.19 -11.73
C ASP A 118 0.73 -3.60 -12.75
N PRO A 119 0.25 -2.83 -13.74
CA PRO A 119 1.13 -2.04 -14.59
C PRO A 119 2.06 -1.16 -13.74
N MET A 120 3.31 -1.01 -14.17
CA MET A 120 4.31 -0.23 -13.43
C MET A 120 3.84 1.21 -13.14
N SER A 121 3.02 1.79 -14.01
CA SER A 121 2.46 3.13 -13.87
C SER A 121 1.35 3.27 -12.82
N VAL A 122 0.76 2.16 -12.36
CA VAL A 122 -0.41 2.18 -11.46
C VAL A 122 0.03 2.16 -10.00
N LEU A 123 -0.56 3.05 -9.20
CA LEU A 123 -0.47 3.06 -7.74
C LEU A 123 -1.82 2.65 -7.15
N ARG A 124 -1.82 1.83 -6.10
CA ARG A 124 -3.05 1.48 -5.39
C ARG A 124 -3.24 2.39 -4.19
N ILE A 125 -4.47 2.87 -4.00
CA ILE A 125 -4.93 3.50 -2.77
C ILE A 125 -6.14 2.72 -2.30
N GLU A 126 -5.99 1.98 -1.20
CA GLU A 126 -7.08 1.25 -0.56
C GLU A 126 -7.44 1.90 0.77
N ILE A 127 -8.73 2.09 1.00
CA ILE A 127 -9.27 2.65 2.24
C ILE A 127 -10.27 1.63 2.81
N TYR A 128 -9.92 1.05 3.97
CA TYR A 128 -10.74 0.09 4.69
C TYR A 128 -11.61 0.79 5.76
N GLY A 129 -12.62 0.07 6.28
CA GLY A 129 -13.55 0.61 7.28
C GLY A 129 -14.75 1.34 6.68
N ILE A 130 -14.93 1.25 5.35
CA ILE A 130 -15.98 1.93 4.59
C ILE A 130 -16.87 0.91 3.89
N ASN A 131 -18.19 1.11 3.96
CA ASN A 131 -19.14 0.33 3.19
C ASN A 131 -19.41 0.96 1.82
N PHE A 132 -18.72 0.48 0.79
CA PHE A 132 -18.85 0.95 -0.60
C PHE A 132 -20.14 0.51 -1.31
N ASN A 133 -20.97 -0.35 -0.71
CA ASN A 133 -22.26 -0.76 -1.27
C ASN A 133 -23.34 0.33 -1.11
N ILE A 134 -23.06 1.40 -0.34
CA ILE A 134 -23.98 2.51 -0.10
C ILE A 134 -23.38 3.76 -0.79
N PRO A 135 -23.70 4.03 -2.07
CA PRO A 135 -23.03 5.07 -2.86
C PRO A 135 -23.49 6.50 -2.51
N ASN A 136 -24.32 6.67 -1.48
CA ASN A 136 -24.86 7.97 -1.09
C ASN A 136 -23.73 8.96 -0.75
N LEU A 137 -23.63 10.05 -1.51
CA LEU A 137 -22.58 11.07 -1.43
C LEU A 137 -22.58 11.86 -0.13
N THR A 138 -23.73 11.96 0.54
CA THR A 138 -23.85 12.68 1.81
C THR A 138 -23.86 11.75 3.02
N GLY A 139 -23.77 10.43 2.79
CA GLY A 139 -23.74 9.43 3.85
C GLY A 139 -22.41 9.42 4.60
N PRO A 140 -22.38 8.84 5.83
CA PRO A 140 -21.16 8.77 6.63
C PRO A 140 -20.02 8.04 5.91
N ASN A 141 -20.31 7.03 5.10
CA ASN A 141 -19.29 6.32 4.32
C ASN A 141 -18.58 7.20 3.28
N ALA A 142 -19.33 8.07 2.59
CA ALA A 142 -18.75 8.99 1.61
C ALA A 142 -17.93 10.10 2.29
N VAL A 143 -18.39 10.61 3.44
CA VAL A 143 -17.65 11.58 4.25
C VAL A 143 -16.33 10.96 4.75
N ALA A 144 -16.41 9.77 5.35
CA ALA A 144 -15.24 9.04 5.84
C ALA A 144 -14.25 8.72 4.70
N PHE A 145 -14.75 8.35 3.52
CA PHE A 145 -13.92 8.16 2.33
C PHE A 145 -13.19 9.43 1.94
N LYS A 146 -13.92 10.56 1.81
CA LYS A 146 -13.34 11.84 1.40
C LYS A 146 -12.21 12.27 2.34
N GLU A 147 -12.45 12.21 3.65
CA GLU A 147 -11.45 12.60 4.64
C GLU A 147 -10.23 11.66 4.62
N SER A 148 -10.46 10.35 4.53
CA SER A 148 -9.39 9.36 4.44
C SER A 148 -8.58 9.52 3.14
N PHE A 149 -9.24 9.85 2.03
CA PHE A 149 -8.58 10.13 0.77
C PHE A 149 -7.74 11.41 0.85
N LEU A 150 -8.25 12.46 1.50
CA LEU A 150 -7.48 13.69 1.73
C LEU A 150 -6.25 13.44 2.60
N GLU A 151 -6.35 12.55 3.59
CA GLU A 151 -5.18 12.09 4.35
C GLU A 151 -4.19 11.32 3.46
N ALA A 152 -4.67 10.42 2.59
CA ALA A 152 -3.81 9.76 1.60
C ALA A 152 -3.11 10.77 0.67
N LYS A 153 -3.84 11.78 0.17
CA LYS A 153 -3.31 12.90 -0.61
C LYS A 153 -2.24 13.65 0.17
N ARG A 154 -2.47 13.96 1.45
CA ARG A 154 -1.48 14.62 2.32
C ARG A 154 -0.21 13.79 2.47
N GLN A 155 -0.33 12.48 2.67
CA GLN A 155 0.82 11.57 2.74
C GLN A 155 1.64 11.57 1.44
N LEU A 156 0.98 11.59 0.29
CA LEU A 156 1.67 11.61 -1.00
C LEU A 156 2.29 12.98 -1.30
N VAL A 157 1.54 14.06 -1.14
CA VAL A 157 2.01 15.44 -1.42
C VAL A 157 3.19 15.82 -0.53
N SER A 158 3.19 15.42 0.76
CA SER A 158 4.33 15.65 1.66
C SER A 158 5.63 14.96 1.21
N ARG A 159 5.56 14.02 0.27
CA ARG A 159 6.69 13.31 -0.34
C ARG A 159 7.00 13.81 -1.76
N GLY A 160 6.46 14.97 -2.14
CA GLY A 160 6.73 15.59 -3.44
C GLY A 160 5.95 14.97 -4.62
N ILE A 161 4.88 14.24 -4.33
CA ILE A 161 3.99 13.67 -5.34
C ILE A 161 2.96 14.69 -5.82
N ASN A 162 2.89 14.85 -7.14
CA ASN A 162 1.75 15.44 -7.81
C ASN A 162 0.70 14.37 -8.12
N MET A 163 -0.41 14.40 -7.38
CA MET A 163 -1.50 13.43 -7.52
C MET A 163 -2.12 13.39 -8.92
N LYS A 164 -2.12 14.51 -9.66
CA LYS A 164 -2.70 14.60 -11.01
C LYS A 164 -1.94 13.78 -12.04
N ASN A 165 -0.67 13.51 -11.74
CA ASN A 165 0.22 12.72 -12.59
C ASN A 165 0.12 11.21 -12.30
N LEU A 166 -0.54 10.81 -11.21
CA LEU A 166 -0.65 9.40 -10.84
C LEU A 166 -1.84 8.71 -11.53
N LEU A 167 -1.61 7.45 -11.91
CA LEU A 167 -2.68 6.53 -12.30
C LEU A 167 -3.07 5.70 -11.08
N ILE A 168 -4.23 5.96 -10.51
CA ILE A 168 -4.64 5.41 -9.21
C ILE A 168 -5.72 4.34 -9.38
N LEU A 169 -5.53 3.20 -8.72
CA LEU A 169 -6.52 2.12 -8.63
C LEU A 169 -7.06 1.99 -7.20
N TYR A 170 -8.38 1.92 -7.06
CA TYR A 170 -9.07 1.89 -5.75
C TYR A 170 -9.58 0.50 -5.38
N GLY A 171 -8.88 -0.22 -4.50
CA GLY A 171 -9.37 -1.51 -4.04
C GLY A 171 -9.20 -2.64 -5.06
N ASN A 172 -9.47 -3.85 -4.59
CA ASN A 172 -9.36 -5.08 -5.39
C ASN A 172 -10.68 -5.55 -6.02
N ARG A 173 -11.82 -5.00 -5.59
CA ARG A 173 -13.16 -5.43 -6.03
C ARG A 173 -13.79 -4.37 -6.91
N GLN A 174 -14.48 -4.78 -7.96
CA GLN A 174 -15.07 -3.88 -8.96
C GLN A 174 -15.99 -2.82 -8.33
N TYR A 175 -16.91 -3.20 -7.45
CA TYR A 175 -17.83 -2.24 -6.83
C TYR A 175 -17.10 -1.19 -5.94
N ILE A 176 -15.96 -1.56 -5.34
CA ILE A 176 -15.12 -0.61 -4.60
C ILE A 176 -14.48 0.37 -5.57
N GLN A 177 -13.91 -0.14 -6.66
CA GLN A 177 -13.30 0.67 -7.71
C GLN A 177 -14.32 1.66 -8.28
N ASP A 178 -15.53 1.20 -8.60
CA ASP A 178 -16.57 2.03 -9.21
C ASP A 178 -17.04 3.14 -8.25
N THR A 179 -17.38 2.78 -7.01
CA THR A 179 -17.85 3.74 -6.01
C THR A 179 -16.76 4.74 -5.61
N ALA A 180 -15.52 4.29 -5.38
CA ALA A 180 -14.41 5.17 -5.04
C ALA A 180 -14.05 6.12 -6.20
N SER A 181 -13.95 5.61 -7.43
CA SER A 181 -13.72 6.44 -8.62
C SER A 181 -14.81 7.50 -8.79
N TYR A 182 -16.08 7.13 -8.56
CA TYR A 182 -17.20 8.07 -8.58
C TYR A 182 -17.06 9.16 -7.49
N TRP A 183 -16.78 8.77 -6.25
CA TRP A 183 -16.61 9.71 -5.14
C TRP A 183 -15.43 10.67 -5.32
N VAL A 184 -14.29 10.18 -5.82
CA VAL A 184 -13.13 11.01 -6.15
C VAL A 184 -13.48 12.04 -7.21
N LYS A 185 -14.16 11.62 -8.27
CA LYS A 185 -14.55 12.49 -9.38
C LYS A 185 -15.54 13.58 -8.94
N ILE A 186 -16.64 13.19 -8.29
CA ILE A 186 -17.70 14.14 -7.94
C ILE A 186 -17.29 15.11 -6.83
N SER A 187 -16.32 14.72 -5.99
CA SER A 187 -15.80 15.55 -4.91
C SER A 187 -14.53 16.31 -5.29
N SER A 188 -14.09 16.24 -6.56
CA SER A 188 -12.89 16.94 -7.05
C SER A 188 -11.63 16.68 -6.22
N LEU A 189 -11.40 15.44 -5.77
CA LEU A 189 -10.33 15.16 -4.80
C LEU A 189 -8.92 15.15 -5.42
N LEU A 190 -8.83 15.03 -6.73
CA LEU A 190 -7.57 15.10 -7.49
C LEU A 190 -7.25 16.50 -8.01
N ASP A 191 -8.16 17.45 -7.86
CA ASP A 191 -7.95 18.84 -8.29
C ASP A 191 -6.97 19.61 -7.39
#